data_AF-A0A8T6MRU2-F1
#
_entry.id   AF-A0A8T6MRU2-F1
#
_cell.length_a   1.000
_cell.length_b   1.000
_cell.length_c   1.000
_cell.angle_alpha   90.00
_cell.angle_beta   90.00
_cell.angle_gamma   90.00
#
_symmetry.space_group_name_H-M   'P 1'
#
loop_
_entity.id
_entity.type
_entity.pdbx_description
1 polymer ?
#
loop_
_entity_poly.entity_id
_entity_poly.type
_entity_poly.pdbx_seq_one_letter_code
_entity_poly.pdbx_strand_id
1 'polypeptide(L)'
;FSKKTGRIREVYHDKKLLCTLRIDGGLAISPYFAQILLKNKKFRQNCIEISADSEPFVRDGKSVFCKHVTWAGKNILIGADVPVLYDGEVIAVGRAIVNAEMMMDLKRGVAVKVRDSLKNSLEQKKA
;
A
#
# COMPACT_ATOMS: atom_id res chain seq x y z
N PHE A 1 -10.69 -5.16 18.72
CA PHE A 1 -11.31 -6.47 18.42
C PHE A 1 -12.75 -6.29 17.93
N SER A 2 -13.29 -7.26 17.18
CA SER A 2 -14.71 -7.30 16.82
C SER A 2 -15.55 -7.57 18.07
N LYS A 3 -16.47 -6.66 18.43
CA LYS A 3 -17.34 -6.83 19.61
C LYS A 3 -18.22 -8.07 19.53
N LYS A 4 -18.67 -8.45 18.32
CA LYS A 4 -19.59 -9.59 18.11
C LYS A 4 -18.89 -10.95 18.12
N THR A 5 -17.65 -11.02 17.62
CA THR A 5 -16.99 -12.30 17.31
C THR A 5 -15.65 -12.50 18.03
N GLY A 6 -15.16 -11.51 18.78
CA GLY A 6 -13.84 -11.56 19.40
C GLY A 6 -12.66 -11.52 18.42
N ARG A 7 -12.89 -11.48 17.09
CA ARG A 7 -11.84 -11.50 16.07
C ARG A 7 -10.93 -10.26 16.17
N ILE A 8 -9.61 -10.46 16.03
CA ILE A 8 -8.65 -9.37 15.85
C ILE A 8 -9.04 -8.60 14.58
N ARG A 9 -9.18 -7.27 14.71
CA ARG A 9 -9.50 -6.39 13.57
C ARG A 9 -8.33 -5.51 13.23
N GLU A 10 -7.74 -4.89 14.23
CA GLU A 10 -6.70 -3.89 14.06
C GLU A 10 -5.58 -4.19 15.04
N VAL A 11 -4.35 -3.95 14.60
CA VAL A 11 -3.12 -4.09 15.39
C VAL A 11 -2.49 -2.71 15.49
N TYR A 12 -2.16 -2.29 16.72
CA TYR A 12 -1.58 -0.99 17.01
C TYR A 12 -0.22 -1.13 17.69
N HIS A 13 0.65 -0.15 17.46
CA HIS A 13 1.92 0.05 18.17
C HIS A 13 2.01 1.54 18.49
N ASP A 14 2.19 1.90 19.77
CA ASP A 14 2.25 3.28 20.24
C ASP A 14 1.04 4.12 19.78
N LYS A 15 -0.16 3.54 19.90
CA LYS A 15 -1.43 4.13 19.44
C LYS A 15 -1.50 4.43 17.93
N LYS A 16 -0.53 3.98 17.14
CA LYS A 16 -0.55 4.07 15.66
C LYS A 16 -0.99 2.75 15.06
N LEU A 17 -1.93 2.79 14.12
CA LEU A 17 -2.39 1.62 13.40
C LEU A 17 -1.24 1.01 12.60
N LEU A 18 -0.95 -0.27 12.81
CA LEU A 18 -0.02 -1.01 11.99
C LEU A 18 -0.73 -1.65 10.80
N CYS A 19 -1.78 -2.42 11.08
CA CYS A 19 -2.54 -3.09 10.05
C CYS A 19 -3.94 -3.48 10.53
N THR A 20 -4.82 -3.70 9.56
CA THR A 20 -6.15 -4.26 9.76
C THR A 20 -6.20 -5.66 9.18
N LEU A 21 -6.65 -6.63 9.99
CA LEU A 21 -6.86 -8.00 9.57
C LEU A 21 -8.18 -8.09 8.79
N ARG A 22 -8.10 -8.47 7.53
CA ARG A 22 -9.25 -8.66 6.65
C ARG A 22 -9.95 -9.98 6.95
N ILE A 23 -11.19 -10.10 6.50
CA ILE A 23 -12.01 -11.31 6.66
C ILE A 23 -11.40 -12.53 5.95
N ASP A 24 -10.73 -12.30 4.82
CA ASP A 24 -10.04 -13.30 3.99
C ASP A 24 -8.68 -13.74 4.55
N GLY A 25 -8.28 -13.22 5.71
CA GLY A 25 -7.00 -13.54 6.35
C GLY A 25 -5.84 -12.64 5.89
N GLY A 26 -6.06 -11.76 4.90
CA GLY A 26 -5.06 -10.80 4.46
C GLY A 26 -4.85 -9.65 5.45
N LEU A 27 -3.70 -8.99 5.35
CA LEU A 27 -3.40 -7.77 6.11
C LEU A 27 -3.57 -6.54 5.20
N ALA A 28 -4.30 -5.54 5.67
CA ALA A 28 -4.26 -4.19 5.15
C ALA A 28 -3.27 -3.39 5.99
N ILE A 29 -2.04 -3.21 5.53
CA ILE A 29 -1.02 -2.48 6.29
C ILE A 29 -1.25 -0.97 6.14
N SER A 30 -0.87 -0.20 7.15
CA SER A 30 -0.88 1.26 7.09
C SER A 30 0.40 1.80 6.42
N PRO A 31 0.40 3.05 5.95
CA PRO A 31 1.63 3.71 5.48
C PRO A 31 2.73 3.76 6.56
N TYR A 32 2.34 3.89 7.83
CA TYR A 32 3.28 3.86 8.95
C TYR A 32 3.96 2.49 9.09
N PHE A 33 3.19 1.40 9.01
CA PHE A 33 3.77 0.07 9.11
C PHE A 33 4.59 -0.30 7.88
N ALA A 34 4.15 0.13 6.69
CA ALA A 34 4.92 -0.04 5.46
C ALA A 34 6.32 0.61 5.56
N GLN A 35 6.44 1.79 6.16
CA GLN A 35 7.75 2.43 6.41
C GLN A 35 8.64 1.61 7.35
N ILE A 36 8.05 0.99 8.39
CA ILE A 36 8.80 0.11 9.30
C ILE A 36 9.28 -1.13 8.55
N LEU A 37 8.40 -1.77 7.77
CA LEU A 37 8.70 -2.98 7.01
C LEU A 37 9.76 -2.73 5.92
N LEU A 38 9.73 -1.56 5.28
CA LEU A 38 10.67 -1.16 4.23
C LEU A 38 12.13 -1.08 4.69
N LYS A 39 12.38 -0.94 6.00
CA LYS A 39 13.74 -1.05 6.58
C LYS A 39 14.39 -2.40 6.28
N ASN A 40 13.60 -3.45 6.03
CA ASN A 40 14.10 -4.73 5.55
C ASN A 40 14.16 -4.77 4.02
N LYS A 41 15.36 -4.93 3.46
CA LYS A 41 15.59 -5.00 2.00
C LYS A 41 14.73 -6.08 1.31
N LYS A 42 14.42 -7.19 1.96
CA LYS A 42 13.56 -8.24 1.40
C LYS A 42 12.12 -7.75 1.18
N PHE A 43 11.65 -6.85 2.04
CA PHE A 43 10.28 -6.32 1.96
C PHE A 43 10.06 -5.43 0.73
N ARG A 44 11.12 -4.81 0.19
CA ARG A 44 11.06 -4.03 -1.05
C ARG A 44 10.42 -4.83 -2.19
N GLN A 45 10.59 -6.15 -2.23
CA GLN A 45 9.99 -7.04 -3.23
C GLN A 45 8.45 -7.15 -3.17
N ASN A 46 7.79 -6.55 -2.17
CA ASN A 46 6.33 -6.44 -2.08
C ASN A 46 5.83 -5.02 -2.43
N CYS A 47 6.72 -4.13 -2.87
CA CYS A 47 6.42 -2.71 -3.14
C CYS A 47 6.46 -2.42 -4.64
N ILE A 48 5.89 -1.28 -5.03
CA ILE A 48 6.07 -0.69 -6.36
C ILE A 48 6.74 0.68 -6.25
N GLU A 49 7.47 1.09 -7.28
CA GLU A 49 7.95 2.45 -7.48
C GLU A 49 7.14 3.10 -8.61
N ILE A 50 6.83 4.39 -8.49
CA ILE A 50 6.04 5.12 -9.48
C ILE A 50 6.81 6.29 -10.10
N SER A 51 6.29 6.82 -11.22
CA SER A 51 6.84 8.02 -11.87
C SER A 51 6.44 9.31 -11.14
N ALA A 52 7.27 10.34 -11.26
CA ALA A 52 7.03 11.68 -10.71
C ALA A 52 5.68 12.27 -11.12
N ASP A 53 5.27 12.07 -12.38
CA ASP A 53 3.97 12.54 -12.89
C ASP A 53 2.77 12.03 -12.10
N SER A 54 2.88 10.85 -11.48
CA SER A 54 1.79 10.22 -10.74
C SER A 54 1.84 10.44 -9.23
N GLU A 55 2.99 10.86 -8.70
CA GLU A 55 3.24 11.11 -7.28
C GLU A 55 2.17 11.97 -6.61
N PRO A 56 1.79 13.16 -7.13
CA PRO A 56 0.87 14.03 -6.41
C PRO A 56 -0.52 13.42 -6.29
N PHE A 57 -0.96 12.69 -7.32
CA PHE A 57 -2.26 12.03 -7.33
C PHE A 57 -2.31 10.86 -6.33
N VAL A 58 -1.24 10.08 -6.27
CA VAL A 58 -1.15 8.94 -5.35
C VAL A 58 -1.04 9.40 -3.91
N ARG A 59 -0.31 10.49 -3.64
CA ARG A 59 -0.26 11.10 -2.31
C ARG A 59 -1.64 11.61 -1.85
N ASP A 60 -2.47 12.06 -2.77
CA ASP A 60 -3.88 12.41 -2.55
C ASP A 60 -4.83 11.20 -2.50
N GLY A 61 -4.29 9.97 -2.52
CA GLY A 61 -5.06 8.74 -2.34
C GLY A 61 -5.70 8.20 -3.62
N LYS A 62 -5.34 8.74 -4.79
CA LYS A 62 -5.82 8.20 -6.08
C LYS A 62 -5.10 6.89 -6.42
N SER A 63 -5.77 6.04 -7.20
CA SER A 63 -5.22 4.76 -7.65
C SER A 63 -4.01 4.91 -8.56
N VAL A 64 -3.10 3.94 -8.51
CA VAL A 64 -1.92 3.86 -9.40
C VAL A 64 -2.30 3.13 -10.68
N PHE A 65 -1.97 3.70 -11.83
CA PHE A 65 -2.15 3.05 -13.14
C PHE A 65 -0.86 2.36 -13.60
N CYS A 66 -0.97 1.24 -14.32
CA CYS A 66 0.19 0.44 -14.75
C CYS A 66 1.23 1.27 -15.53
N LYS A 67 0.78 2.20 -16.39
CA LYS A 67 1.66 3.09 -17.16
C LYS A 67 2.59 3.99 -16.32
N HIS A 68 2.28 4.16 -15.04
CA HIS A 68 3.06 5.00 -14.12
C HIS A 68 3.93 4.18 -13.18
N VAL A 69 3.88 2.84 -13.24
CA VAL A 69 4.75 1.97 -12.45
C VAL A 69 6.10 1.90 -13.13
N THR A 70 7.15 2.34 -12.45
CA THR A 70 8.54 2.32 -12.96
C THR A 70 9.28 1.06 -12.51
N TRP A 71 8.85 0.45 -11.41
CA TRP A 71 9.37 -0.81 -10.91
C TRP A 71 8.34 -1.53 -10.06
N ALA A 72 8.29 -2.86 -10.14
CA ALA A 72 7.45 -3.70 -9.28
C ALA A 72 8.26 -4.84 -8.67
N GLY A 73 8.10 -5.03 -7.37
CA GLY A 73 8.69 -6.16 -6.66
C GLY A 73 8.05 -7.49 -7.04
N LYS A 74 8.87 -8.54 -7.19
CA LYS A 74 8.43 -9.83 -7.75
C LYS A 74 7.40 -10.61 -6.90
N ASN A 75 7.22 -10.25 -5.63
CA ASN A 75 6.32 -10.97 -4.72
C ASN A 75 4.87 -10.45 -4.80
N ILE A 76 4.60 -9.43 -5.62
CA ILE A 76 3.28 -8.82 -5.70
C ILE A 76 2.32 -9.76 -6.46
N LEU A 77 1.34 -10.27 -5.73
CA LEU A 77 0.22 -11.05 -6.25
C LEU A 77 -1.06 -10.23 -6.29
N ILE A 78 -2.00 -10.66 -7.13
CA ILE A 78 -3.34 -10.06 -7.22
C ILE A 78 -3.99 -10.10 -5.83
N GLY A 79 -4.53 -8.97 -5.41
CA GLY A 79 -5.20 -8.83 -4.13
C GLY A 79 -4.27 -8.60 -2.93
N ALA A 80 -2.95 -8.70 -3.10
CA ALA A 80 -1.96 -8.40 -2.07
C ALA A 80 -2.02 -6.94 -1.63
N ASP A 81 -1.53 -6.67 -0.42
CA ASP A 81 -1.34 -5.30 0.04
C ASP A 81 0.04 -4.81 -0.37
N VAL A 82 0.06 -3.66 -1.03
CA VAL A 82 1.23 -3.15 -1.74
C VAL A 82 1.52 -1.72 -1.27
N PRO A 83 2.70 -1.48 -0.67
CA PRO A 83 3.26 -0.15 -0.51
C PRO A 83 3.61 0.45 -1.87
N VAL A 84 3.26 1.71 -2.05
CA VAL A 84 3.62 2.53 -3.20
C VAL A 84 4.73 3.47 -2.80
N LEU A 85 5.85 3.41 -3.51
CA LEU A 85 7.04 4.18 -3.27
C LEU A 85 7.21 5.28 -4.30
N TYR A 86 7.74 6.42 -3.84
CA TYR A 86 8.33 7.43 -4.69
C TYR A 86 9.65 7.88 -4.07
N ASP A 87 10.71 7.93 -4.89
CA ASP A 87 12.09 8.20 -4.45
C ASP A 87 12.53 7.31 -3.27
N GLY A 88 12.06 6.05 -3.28
CA GLY A 88 12.35 5.08 -2.22
C GLY A 88 11.57 5.29 -0.92
N GLU A 89 10.70 6.29 -0.81
CA GLU A 89 9.85 6.54 0.35
C GLU A 89 8.43 6.03 0.13
N VAL A 90 7.80 5.47 1.17
CA VAL A 90 6.39 5.06 1.11
C VAL A 90 5.50 6.29 1.09
N ILE A 91 4.72 6.47 0.02
CA ILE A 91 3.74 7.56 -0.08
C ILE A 91 2.30 7.10 0.14
N ALA A 92 2.01 5.83 -0.15
CA ALA A 92 0.68 5.24 -0.04
C ALA A 92 0.73 3.72 0.11
N VAL A 93 -0.42 3.13 0.44
CA VAL A 93 -0.65 1.69 0.49
C VAL A 93 -1.97 1.35 -0.19
N GLY A 94 -2.03 0.22 -0.87
CA GLY A 94 -3.21 -0.17 -1.62
C GLY A 94 -3.30 -1.66 -1.90
N ARG A 95 -4.36 -2.05 -2.61
CA ARG A 95 -4.55 -3.44 -3.07
C ARG A 95 -4.06 -3.58 -4.50
N ALA A 96 -3.21 -4.56 -4.76
CA ALA A 96 -2.87 -4.96 -6.12
C ALA A 96 -4.11 -5.44 -6.88
N ILE A 97 -4.31 -4.91 -8.08
CA ILE A 97 -5.36 -5.35 -9.02
C ILE A 97 -4.79 -6.36 -10.02
N VAL A 98 -3.52 -6.20 -10.37
CA VAL A 98 -2.75 -7.14 -11.22
C VAL A 98 -1.46 -7.56 -10.49
N ASN A 99 -0.76 -8.58 -10.98
CA ASN A 99 0.52 -9.02 -10.39
C ASN A 99 1.70 -8.14 -10.85
N ALA A 100 2.89 -8.37 -10.29
CA ALA A 100 4.10 -7.59 -10.62
C ALA A 100 4.43 -7.54 -12.12
N GLU A 101 4.40 -8.68 -12.80
CA GLU A 101 4.72 -8.80 -14.23
C GLU A 101 3.75 -7.98 -15.09
N MET A 102 2.45 -8.13 -14.86
CA MET A 102 1.42 -7.35 -15.56
C MET A 102 1.51 -5.85 -15.26
N MET A 103 1.92 -5.44 -14.05
CA MET A 103 2.14 -4.02 -13.75
C MET A 103 3.20 -3.41 -14.66
N MET A 104 4.25 -4.17 -14.98
CA MET A 104 5.36 -3.72 -15.83
C MET A 104 5.03 -3.78 -17.32
N ASP A 105 4.25 -4.79 -17.76
CA ASP A 105 3.96 -5.00 -19.18
C ASP A 105 2.78 -4.14 -19.70
N LEU A 106 1.82 -3.82 -18.84
CA LEU A 106 0.59 -3.14 -19.25
C LEU A 106 0.76 -1.62 -19.32
N LYS A 107 0.45 -1.04 -20.48
CA LYS A 107 0.41 0.43 -20.68
C LYS A 107 -0.93 1.09 -20.27
N ARG A 108 -1.87 0.32 -19.75
CA ARG A 108 -3.21 0.79 -19.36
C ARG A 108 -3.77 -0.05 -18.20
N GLY A 109 -4.79 0.48 -17.53
CA GLY A 109 -5.43 -0.17 -16.40
C GLY A 109 -4.84 0.22 -15.05
N VAL A 110 -5.55 -0.14 -13.98
CA VAL A 110 -5.15 0.15 -12.61
C VAL A 110 -4.22 -0.94 -12.10
N ALA A 111 -3.05 -0.57 -11.61
CA ALA A 111 -2.09 -1.46 -10.96
C ALA A 111 -2.47 -1.68 -9.49
N VAL A 112 -2.68 -0.59 -8.75
CA VAL A 112 -2.96 -0.60 -7.32
C VAL A 112 -4.12 0.33 -7.02
N LYS A 113 -5.16 -0.21 -6.38
CA LYS A 113 -6.25 0.59 -5.80
C LYS A 113 -5.81 1.07 -4.42
N VAL A 114 -5.45 2.34 -4.33
CA VAL A 114 -4.98 2.98 -3.09
C VAL A 114 -6.11 3.03 -2.06
N ARG A 115 -5.74 2.82 -0.80
CA ARG A 115 -6.69 2.73 0.32
C ARG A 115 -6.36 3.70 1.45
N ASP A 116 -5.08 4.00 1.63
CA ASP A 116 -4.57 4.98 2.59
C ASP A 116 -3.29 5.62 2.03
N SER A 117 -3.05 6.89 2.34
CA SER A 117 -1.92 7.68 1.87
C SER A 117 -1.37 8.55 2.99
N LEU A 118 -0.08 8.92 2.90
CA LEU A 118 0.57 9.70 3.96
C LEU A 118 -0.14 11.02 4.27
N LYS A 119 -0.70 11.71 3.26
CA LYS A 119 -1.44 12.96 3.46
C LYS A 119 -2.70 12.73 4.31
N ASN A 120 -3.46 11.69 3.97
CA ASN A 120 -4.72 11.37 4.64
C ASN A 120 -4.48 10.88 6.08
N SER A 121 -3.42 10.10 6.31
CA SER A 121 -3.01 9.68 7.66
C SER A 121 -2.59 10.84 8.57
N LEU A 122 -2.16 11.98 8.01
CA LEU A 122 -1.81 13.19 8.78
C LEU A 122 -3.05 14.03 9.10
N GLU A 123 -4.02 14.09 8.20
CA GLU A 123 -5.29 14.78 8.42
C GLU A 123 -6.15 14.08 9.48
N GLN A 124 -6.16 12.73 9.51
CA GLN A 124 -6.84 11.95 10.55
C GLN A 124 -6.23 12.11 11.96
N LYS A 125 -5.01 12.66 12.08
CA LYS A 125 -4.40 12.98 13.38
C LYS A 125 -4.75 14.39 13.90
N LYS A 126 -5.36 15.23 13.06
CA LYS A 126 -5.74 16.61 13.39
C LYS A 126 -7.21 16.74 13.82
N ALA A 127 -8.01 15.69 13.61
CA ALA A 127 -9.38 15.57 14.10
C ALA A 127 -9.41 14.68 15.36
#